data_AF-A0A3B8W7F8-F1
#
_entry.id   AF-A0A3B8W7F8-F1
#
_cell.length_a   1.000
_cell.length_b   1.000
_cell.length_c   1.000
_cell.angle_alpha   90.00
_cell.angle_beta   90.00
_cell.angle_gamma   90.00
#
_symmetry.space_group_name_H-M   'P 1'
#
loop_
_entity.id
_entity.type
_entity.pdbx_description
1 polymer ?
#
loop_
_entity_poly.entity_id
_entity_poly.type
_entity_poly.pdbx_seq_one_letter_code
_entity_poly.pdbx_strand_id
1 'polypeptide(L)'
;MILSVNAFGQSSDIVAKVGYSYQTNIPYQNHQASNIINDANSLEVAAFTIRDGGASPTDPDSDDTNLTSITFSVSNAGLIRRIAIYDDANNELAEAAGASSVTFSSLGYPAPDNGSRDFRIRVSFNSTVTDNQQFQFTITAATATGSTFATANAGGAQSSMAGNDNRIEVLADQLIFTTQPPTVNTIDVNFSPAPVVRAR
;
A
#
# COMPACT_ATOMS: atom_id res chain seq x y z
N MET A 1 -7.09 -45.45 21.76
CA MET A 1 -7.63 -44.13 21.40
C MET A 1 -6.42 -43.23 21.21
N ILE A 2 -5.89 -43.16 19.99
CA ILE A 2 -4.82 -42.21 19.67
C ILE A 2 -5.52 -40.85 19.62
N LEU A 3 -5.18 -39.95 20.54
CA LEU A 3 -5.50 -38.54 20.35
C LEU A 3 -4.77 -38.10 19.08
N SER A 4 -5.52 -37.94 17.99
CA SER A 4 -5.10 -37.06 16.92
C SER A 4 -4.98 -35.68 17.57
N VAL A 5 -3.74 -35.23 17.74
CA VAL A 5 -3.47 -33.82 17.92
C VAL A 5 -3.80 -33.24 16.54
N ASN A 6 -4.83 -32.40 16.43
CA ASN A 6 -5.00 -31.59 15.23
C ASN A 6 -3.72 -30.77 15.10
N ALA A 7 -2.84 -31.20 14.20
CA ALA A 7 -1.66 -30.45 13.86
C ALA A 7 -2.15 -29.32 12.96
N PHE A 8 -2.20 -28.09 13.47
CA PHE A 8 -2.47 -26.93 12.63
C PHE A 8 -1.52 -26.96 11.42
N GLY A 9 -2.07 -26.76 10.22
CA GLY A 9 -1.36 -26.46 9.01
C GLY A 9 -0.48 -25.25 9.28
N GLN A 10 0.82 -25.41 9.08
CA GLN A 10 1.80 -24.31 9.13
C GLN A 10 2.32 -24.00 7.73
N SER A 11 1.43 -24.12 6.74
CA SER A 11 1.73 -24.00 5.31
C SER A 11 1.23 -22.70 4.70
N SER A 12 0.35 -21.99 5.38
CA SER A 12 -0.30 -20.80 4.85
C SER A 12 0.69 -19.68 4.57
N ASP A 13 0.36 -18.86 3.58
CA ASP A 13 1.14 -17.68 3.23
C ASP A 13 0.28 -16.56 2.63
N ILE A 14 0.92 -15.43 2.40
CA ILE A 14 0.38 -14.29 1.68
C ILE A 14 1.36 -13.97 0.54
N VAL A 15 0.83 -13.88 -0.67
CA VAL A 15 1.59 -13.54 -1.87
C VAL A 15 1.05 -12.28 -2.52
N ALA A 16 1.85 -11.60 -3.35
CA ALA A 16 1.32 -10.56 -4.21
C ALA A 16 0.29 -11.17 -5.18
N LYS A 17 -0.84 -10.48 -5.38
CA LYS A 17 -1.90 -10.99 -6.25
C LYS A 17 -1.39 -11.13 -7.69
N VAL A 18 -1.47 -12.35 -8.22
CA VAL A 18 -1.08 -12.63 -9.59
C VAL A 18 -1.99 -11.88 -10.56
N GLY A 19 -1.38 -11.24 -11.56
CA GLY A 19 -2.11 -10.47 -12.57
C GLY A 19 -2.62 -9.11 -12.08
N TYR A 20 -2.25 -8.66 -10.88
CA TYR A 20 -2.57 -7.31 -10.42
C TYR A 20 -1.87 -6.26 -11.29
N SER A 21 -2.63 -5.28 -11.78
CA SER A 21 -2.10 -4.13 -12.51
C SER A 21 -1.86 -2.98 -11.54
N TYR A 22 -0.60 -2.65 -11.30
CA TYR A 22 -0.24 -1.53 -10.46
C TYR A 22 -0.55 -0.18 -11.13
N GLN A 23 -0.81 0.82 -10.30
CA GLN A 23 -0.98 2.18 -10.75
C GLN A 23 0.35 2.73 -11.24
N THR A 24 0.31 3.54 -12.28
CA THR A 24 1.48 4.26 -12.79
C THR A 24 1.12 5.73 -12.91
N ASN A 25 2.11 6.61 -12.77
CA ASN A 25 1.94 8.06 -12.92
C ASN A 25 0.75 8.59 -12.09
N ILE A 26 0.77 8.32 -10.79
CA ILE A 26 -0.37 8.56 -9.89
C ILE A 26 -0.61 10.07 -9.74
N PRO A 27 -1.80 10.59 -10.13
CA PRO A 27 -2.17 11.99 -9.94
C PRO A 27 -2.66 12.22 -8.51
N TYR A 28 -1.71 12.29 -7.57
CA TYR A 28 -1.97 12.27 -6.11
C TYR A 28 -2.94 13.36 -5.63
N GLN A 29 -3.01 14.50 -6.32
CA GLN A 29 -3.85 15.66 -5.96
C GLN A 29 -5.34 15.29 -5.86
N ASN A 30 -5.79 14.28 -6.62
CA ASN A 30 -7.18 13.84 -6.63
C ASN A 30 -7.53 12.91 -5.45
N HIS A 31 -6.54 12.44 -4.68
CA HIS A 31 -6.71 11.40 -3.68
C HIS A 31 -6.07 11.80 -2.34
N GLN A 32 -6.50 12.93 -1.77
CA GLN A 32 -5.92 13.48 -0.53
C GLN A 32 -6.84 13.34 0.69
N ALA A 33 -7.79 12.41 0.68
CA ALA A 33 -8.79 12.27 1.74
C ALA A 33 -8.17 11.99 3.12
N SER A 34 -8.75 12.57 4.17
CA SER A 34 -8.37 12.28 5.57
C SER A 34 -8.99 11.00 6.12
N ASN A 35 -9.98 10.45 5.41
CA ASN A 35 -10.64 9.19 5.69
C ASN A 35 -10.96 8.53 4.34
N ILE A 36 -10.60 7.26 4.18
CA ILE A 36 -10.95 6.49 2.98
C ILE A 36 -12.38 5.99 3.17
N ILE A 37 -13.20 6.07 2.12
CA ILE A 37 -14.61 5.65 2.21
C ILE A 37 -15.01 4.80 1.01
N ASN A 38 -14.36 5.03 -0.13
CA ASN A 38 -14.56 4.33 -1.37
C ASN A 38 -13.44 4.68 -2.37
N ASP A 39 -13.64 4.31 -3.62
CA ASP A 39 -12.75 4.59 -4.73
C ASP A 39 -12.78 6.03 -5.27
N ALA A 40 -13.79 6.83 -4.91
CA ALA A 40 -13.85 8.23 -5.32
C ALA A 40 -12.80 9.10 -4.62
N ASN A 41 -12.32 8.70 -3.43
CA ASN A 41 -11.45 9.52 -2.60
C ASN A 41 -10.10 8.87 -2.22
N SER A 42 -9.83 7.69 -2.78
CA SER A 42 -8.62 6.90 -2.53
C SER A 42 -8.22 6.12 -3.78
N LEU A 43 -6.99 5.63 -3.83
CA LEU A 43 -6.48 4.83 -4.94
C LEU A 43 -6.10 3.43 -4.46
N GLU A 44 -6.47 2.40 -5.22
CA GLU A 44 -5.99 1.05 -5.00
C GLU A 44 -4.59 0.89 -5.59
N VAL A 45 -3.61 0.48 -4.78
CA VAL A 45 -2.18 0.53 -5.12
C VAL A 45 -1.47 -0.80 -4.93
N ALA A 46 -2.10 -1.76 -4.26
CA ALA A 46 -1.60 -3.12 -4.14
C ALA A 46 -2.76 -4.10 -3.92
N ALA A 47 -2.54 -5.35 -4.29
CA ALA A 47 -3.40 -6.46 -3.93
C ALA A 47 -2.55 -7.67 -3.56
N PHE A 48 -3.05 -8.45 -2.59
CA PHE A 48 -2.39 -9.63 -2.06
C PHE A 48 -3.40 -10.78 -1.98
N THR A 49 -2.91 -12.01 -2.05
CA THR A 49 -3.70 -13.23 -1.93
C THR A 49 -3.23 -13.97 -0.68
N ILE A 50 -4.13 -14.18 0.28
CA ILE A 50 -3.93 -15.10 1.39
C ILE A 50 -4.31 -16.51 0.94
N ARG A 51 -3.48 -17.50 1.25
CA ARG A 51 -3.68 -18.89 0.84
C ARG A 51 -3.56 -19.81 2.03
N ASP A 52 -4.57 -20.65 2.18
CA ASP A 52 -4.56 -21.79 3.07
C ASP A 52 -3.77 -22.93 2.41
N GLY A 53 -2.80 -23.53 3.11
CA GLY A 53 -1.86 -24.48 2.51
C GLY A 53 -0.74 -23.88 1.62
N GLY A 54 -0.75 -22.57 1.38
CA GLY A 54 0.26 -21.89 0.57
C GLY A 54 0.12 -22.19 -0.93
N ALA A 55 1.23 -22.50 -1.62
CA ALA A 55 1.20 -22.75 -3.07
C ALA A 55 0.60 -24.11 -3.47
N SER A 56 0.58 -25.07 -2.54
CA SER A 56 -0.06 -26.37 -2.71
C SER A 56 -1.31 -26.36 -1.84
N PRO A 57 -2.51 -26.29 -2.42
CA PRO A 57 -3.72 -26.04 -1.64
C PRO A 57 -4.02 -27.15 -0.64
N THR A 58 -3.50 -28.37 -0.80
CA THR A 58 -3.72 -29.48 0.13
C THR A 58 -2.87 -29.33 1.39
N ASP A 59 -3.50 -28.80 2.42
CA ASP A 59 -2.98 -28.53 3.75
C ASP A 59 -3.18 -29.77 4.68
N PRO A 60 -2.35 -30.00 5.72
CA PRO A 60 -2.51 -31.12 6.65
C PRO A 60 -3.75 -31.05 7.56
N ASP A 61 -4.36 -29.87 7.74
CA ASP A 61 -5.55 -29.69 8.55
C ASP A 61 -6.82 -29.43 7.71
N SER A 62 -7.92 -29.09 8.38
CA SER A 62 -9.22 -28.79 7.77
C SER A 62 -9.78 -27.46 8.25
N ASP A 63 -8.90 -26.58 8.75
CA ASP A 63 -9.24 -25.31 9.38
C ASP A 63 -8.91 -24.16 8.41
N ASP A 64 -9.78 -23.16 8.34
CA ASP A 64 -9.50 -21.92 7.59
C ASP A 64 -8.25 -21.21 8.16
N THR A 65 -7.50 -20.52 7.29
CA THR A 65 -6.53 -19.51 7.73
C THR A 65 -7.25 -18.17 7.94
N ASN A 66 -7.57 -17.83 9.19
CA ASN A 66 -8.21 -16.55 9.51
C ASN A 66 -7.18 -15.48 9.94
N LEU A 67 -6.90 -14.52 9.05
CA LEU A 67 -5.97 -13.41 9.31
C LEU A 67 -6.51 -12.48 10.39
N THR A 68 -5.76 -12.33 11.48
CA THR A 68 -6.11 -11.52 12.65
C THR A 68 -5.27 -10.26 12.81
N SER A 69 -4.04 -10.25 12.29
CA SER A 69 -3.22 -9.05 12.19
C SER A 69 -2.25 -9.11 11.02
N ILE A 70 -1.88 -7.94 10.50
CA ILE A 70 -0.87 -7.78 9.45
C ILE A 70 -0.11 -6.48 9.66
N THR A 71 1.20 -6.51 9.45
CA THR A 71 2.07 -5.34 9.53
C THR A 71 2.79 -5.12 8.20
N PHE A 72 2.66 -3.90 7.68
CA PHE A 72 3.37 -3.46 6.49
C PHE A 72 4.52 -2.52 6.87
N SER A 73 5.69 -2.76 6.29
CA SER A 73 6.68 -1.71 6.08
C SER A 73 6.33 -0.95 4.79
N VAL A 74 6.37 0.38 4.84
CA VAL A 74 6.00 1.26 3.72
C VAL A 74 7.20 2.12 3.34
N SER A 75 7.73 1.92 2.13
CA SER A 75 8.77 2.81 1.60
C SER A 75 8.19 4.16 1.21
N ASN A 76 8.95 5.24 1.38
CA ASN A 76 8.51 6.61 1.10
C ASN A 76 7.15 6.95 1.74
N ALA A 77 6.90 6.47 2.96
CA ALA A 77 5.64 6.67 3.68
C ALA A 77 5.21 8.14 3.85
N GLY A 78 6.16 9.10 3.76
CA GLY A 78 5.86 10.53 3.73
C GLY A 78 4.97 10.98 2.56
N LEU A 79 4.79 10.15 1.53
CA LEU A 79 3.84 10.37 0.44
C LEU A 79 2.40 10.04 0.87
N ILE A 80 2.22 9.11 1.81
CA ILE A 80 0.95 8.48 2.13
C ILE A 80 0.31 9.15 3.34
N ARG A 81 -0.97 9.49 3.22
CA ARG A 81 -1.77 10.10 4.29
C ARG A 81 -2.56 9.05 5.06
N ARG A 82 -3.29 8.18 4.37
CA ARG A 82 -4.10 7.09 4.95
C ARG A 82 -3.87 5.79 4.16
N ILE A 83 -3.98 4.67 4.85
CA ILE A 83 -3.87 3.32 4.29
C ILE A 83 -5.07 2.52 4.81
N ALA A 84 -5.80 1.88 3.92
CA ALA A 84 -6.91 1.01 4.25
C ALA A 84 -6.77 -0.36 3.59
N ILE A 85 -7.23 -1.40 4.29
CA ILE A 85 -7.37 -2.76 3.77
C ILE A 85 -8.82 -2.97 3.38
N TYR A 86 -9.04 -3.40 2.14
CA TYR A 86 -10.35 -3.76 1.61
C TYR A 86 -10.38 -5.25 1.25
N ASP A 87 -11.51 -5.92 1.47
CA ASP A 87 -11.72 -7.30 1.01
C ASP A 87 -11.96 -7.38 -0.51
N ASP A 88 -12.15 -8.61 -1.02
CA ASP A 88 -12.52 -8.90 -2.41
C ASP A 88 -13.93 -8.41 -2.79
N ALA A 89 -14.78 -8.06 -1.82
CA ALA A 89 -16.14 -7.54 -2.01
C ALA A 89 -16.24 -6.00 -1.91
N ASN A 90 -15.11 -5.28 -1.77
CA ASN A 90 -15.01 -3.83 -1.56
C ASN A 90 -15.51 -3.34 -0.18
N ASN A 91 -15.56 -4.18 0.83
CA ASN A 91 -15.76 -3.73 2.21
C ASN A 91 -14.41 -3.34 2.83
N GLU A 92 -14.39 -2.23 3.55
CA GLU A 92 -13.24 -1.85 4.36
C GLU A 92 -13.13 -2.75 5.58
N LEU A 93 -11.93 -3.33 5.78
CA LEU A 93 -11.61 -4.14 6.94
C LEU A 93 -10.98 -3.31 8.05
N ALA A 94 -10.09 -2.37 7.69
CA ALA A 94 -9.44 -1.47 8.63
C ALA A 94 -8.74 -0.31 7.90
N GLU A 95 -8.55 0.81 8.61
CA GLU A 95 -7.83 1.99 8.14
C GLU A 95 -6.88 2.54 9.20
N ALA A 96 -5.70 3.03 8.78
CA ALA A 96 -4.70 3.64 9.62
C ALA A 96 -4.06 4.88 8.95
N ALA A 97 -3.34 5.67 9.75
CA ALA A 97 -2.52 6.76 9.21
C ALA A 97 -1.29 6.20 8.46
N GLY A 98 -0.84 6.93 7.44
CA GLY A 98 0.42 6.62 6.76
C GLY A 98 1.60 6.68 7.74
N ALA A 99 2.38 5.61 7.80
CA ALA A 99 3.62 5.53 8.55
C ALA A 99 4.58 4.54 7.88
N SER A 100 5.87 4.58 8.24
CA SER A 100 6.87 3.63 7.72
C SER A 100 6.63 2.20 8.17
N SER A 101 5.94 2.00 9.28
CA SER A 101 5.44 0.72 9.77
C SER A 101 3.99 0.89 10.22
N VAL A 102 3.09 0.06 9.70
CA VAL A 102 1.66 0.13 9.99
C VAL A 102 1.15 -1.26 10.30
N THR A 103 0.58 -1.44 11.51
CA THR A 103 -0.03 -2.68 11.95
C THR A 103 -1.55 -2.53 11.98
N PHE A 104 -2.24 -3.45 11.32
CA PHE A 104 -3.68 -3.64 11.44
C PHE A 104 -3.93 -4.87 12.31
N SER A 105 -4.80 -4.72 13.30
CA SER A 105 -5.12 -5.75 14.29
C SER A 105 -6.62 -5.92 14.42
N SER A 106 -7.06 -7.01 15.04
CA SER A 106 -8.49 -7.36 15.13
C SER A 106 -9.15 -7.49 13.74
N LEU A 107 -8.35 -7.97 12.77
CA LEU A 107 -8.87 -8.41 11.49
C LEU A 107 -9.67 -9.71 11.69
N GLY A 108 -10.57 -9.97 10.75
CA GLY A 108 -11.31 -11.23 10.64
C GLY A 108 -11.47 -11.59 9.17
N TYR A 109 -10.35 -11.92 8.52
CA TYR A 109 -10.32 -12.20 7.09
C TYR A 109 -9.95 -13.66 6.82
N PRO A 110 -10.92 -14.54 6.52
CA PRO A 110 -10.68 -15.97 6.35
C PRO A 110 -10.25 -16.31 4.92
N ALA A 111 -9.19 -17.08 4.75
CA ALA A 111 -9.00 -17.94 3.58
C ALA A 111 -9.60 -19.31 3.91
N PRO A 112 -10.59 -19.81 3.12
CA PRO A 112 -11.19 -21.11 3.37
C PRO A 112 -10.15 -22.24 3.34
N ASP A 113 -10.41 -23.33 4.06
CA ASP A 113 -9.65 -24.58 3.98
C ASP A 113 -9.33 -24.97 2.51
N ASN A 114 -8.06 -25.22 2.24
CA ASN A 114 -7.48 -25.51 0.92
C ASN A 114 -7.78 -24.43 -0.15
N GLY A 115 -8.12 -23.22 0.28
CA GLY A 115 -8.60 -22.12 -0.53
C GLY A 115 -7.75 -20.85 -0.41
N SER A 116 -8.21 -19.81 -1.10
CA SER A 116 -7.52 -18.52 -1.12
C SER A 116 -8.49 -17.38 -1.28
N ARG A 117 -8.12 -16.20 -0.79
CA ARG A 117 -8.85 -14.96 -1.03
C ARG A 117 -7.93 -13.77 -1.21
N ASP A 118 -8.43 -12.76 -1.90
CA ASP A 118 -7.67 -11.54 -2.19
C ASP A 118 -8.09 -10.41 -1.26
N PHE A 119 -7.14 -9.59 -0.83
CA PHE A 119 -7.41 -8.30 -0.20
C PHE A 119 -6.56 -7.21 -0.85
N ARG A 120 -7.00 -5.97 -0.72
CA ARG A 120 -6.50 -4.83 -1.49
C ARG A 120 -6.11 -3.70 -0.56
N ILE A 121 -5.06 -3.00 -0.95
CA ILE A 121 -4.57 -1.81 -0.24
C ILE A 121 -5.02 -0.59 -0.99
N ARG A 122 -5.78 0.27 -0.30
CA ARG A 122 -6.13 1.61 -0.77
C ARG A 122 -5.38 2.66 0.02
N VAL A 123 -5.03 3.75 -0.64
CA VAL A 123 -4.32 4.87 -0.02
C VAL A 123 -4.92 6.21 -0.39
N SER A 124 -4.70 7.18 0.49
CA SER A 124 -4.73 8.60 0.14
C SER A 124 -3.34 9.20 0.36
N PHE A 125 -3.06 10.34 -0.27
CA PHE A 125 -1.75 10.98 -0.29
C PHE A 125 -1.74 12.27 0.52
N ASN A 126 -0.54 12.66 0.96
CA ASN A 126 -0.34 13.96 1.60
C ASN A 126 -0.48 15.10 0.57
N SER A 127 -0.78 16.30 1.06
CA SER A 127 -0.91 17.49 0.21
C SER A 127 0.42 17.93 -0.43
N THR A 128 1.53 17.44 0.10
CA THR A 128 2.87 17.71 -0.40
C THR A 128 3.58 16.38 -0.55
N VAL A 129 3.97 16.08 -1.77
CA VAL A 129 4.68 14.87 -2.16
C VAL A 129 5.91 15.27 -2.97
N THR A 130 6.87 14.36 -3.07
CA THR A 130 8.00 14.55 -3.97
C THR A 130 7.68 13.88 -5.30
N ASP A 131 7.88 14.61 -6.39
CA ASP A 131 7.67 14.10 -7.74
C ASP A 131 8.57 12.89 -8.05
N ASN A 132 8.07 12.00 -8.91
CA ASN A 132 8.78 10.82 -9.42
C ASN A 132 9.22 9.80 -8.35
N GLN A 133 8.75 9.94 -7.10
CA GLN A 133 8.97 8.93 -6.07
C GLN A 133 7.99 7.77 -6.21
N GLN A 134 8.50 6.56 -5.96
CA GLN A 134 7.71 5.33 -5.87
C GLN A 134 7.57 4.89 -4.42
N PHE A 135 6.52 4.14 -4.11
CA PHE A 135 6.35 3.52 -2.79
C PHE A 135 6.06 2.02 -2.91
N GLN A 136 6.34 1.28 -1.86
CA GLN A 136 6.14 -0.16 -1.76
C GLN A 136 5.60 -0.53 -0.39
N PHE A 137 4.65 -1.45 -0.37
CA PHE A 137 4.19 -2.16 0.81
C PHE A 137 4.89 -3.50 0.89
N THR A 138 5.49 -3.82 2.03
CA THR A 138 6.12 -5.11 2.31
C THR A 138 5.52 -5.70 3.57
N ILE A 139 5.01 -6.92 3.51
CA ILE A 139 4.53 -7.63 4.70
C ILE A 139 5.74 -8.00 5.56
N THR A 140 5.71 -7.57 6.82
CA THR A 140 6.80 -7.81 7.78
C THR A 140 6.38 -8.67 8.96
N ALA A 141 5.08 -8.73 9.25
CA ALA A 141 4.49 -9.65 10.21
C ALA A 141 3.02 -9.93 9.85
N ALA A 142 2.54 -11.13 10.14
CA ALA A 142 1.12 -11.46 10.09
C ALA A 142 0.79 -12.56 11.12
N THR A 143 -0.43 -12.54 11.63
CA THR A 143 -0.95 -13.57 12.55
C THR A 143 -2.27 -14.11 12.07
N ALA A 144 -2.51 -15.40 12.26
CA ALA A 144 -3.76 -16.07 11.92
C ALA A 144 -4.21 -17.01 13.05
N THR A 145 -5.47 -17.42 12.99
CA THR A 145 -6.07 -18.48 13.83
C THR A 145 -6.66 -19.56 12.92
N GLY A 146 -6.75 -20.80 13.42
CA GLY A 146 -7.00 -21.97 12.57
C GLY A 146 -5.66 -22.42 11.99
N SER A 147 -5.58 -22.53 10.67
CA SER A 147 -4.31 -22.65 9.96
C SER A 147 -3.41 -21.44 10.22
N THR A 148 -2.10 -21.69 10.31
CA THR A 148 -1.08 -20.69 10.66
C THR A 148 -0.04 -20.52 9.56
N PHE A 149 0.63 -19.36 9.56
CA PHE A 149 1.62 -19.06 8.55
C PHE A 149 2.93 -19.83 8.75
N ALA A 150 3.54 -20.28 7.66
CA ALA A 150 4.85 -20.96 7.67
C ALA A 150 5.99 -20.07 8.20
N THR A 151 5.85 -18.75 8.06
CA THR A 151 6.82 -17.75 8.51
C THR A 151 6.11 -16.58 9.19
N ALA A 152 6.78 -15.91 10.12
CA ALA A 152 6.19 -14.79 10.88
C ALA A 152 5.72 -13.62 9.99
N ASN A 153 6.32 -13.45 8.81
CA ASN A 153 5.93 -12.45 7.82
C ASN A 153 5.01 -13.01 6.72
N ALA A 154 4.47 -14.21 6.89
CA ALA A 154 3.59 -14.89 5.94
C ALA A 154 4.14 -14.93 4.51
N GLY A 155 5.44 -15.10 4.33
CA GLY A 155 6.09 -15.12 3.00
C GLY A 155 6.61 -13.76 2.53
N GLY A 156 6.34 -12.68 3.26
CA GLY A 156 7.00 -11.39 3.06
C GLY A 156 6.67 -10.69 1.74
N ALA A 157 5.46 -10.91 1.21
CA ALA A 157 5.04 -10.36 -0.07
C ALA A 157 5.17 -8.84 -0.14
N GLN A 158 5.42 -8.36 -1.35
CA GLN A 158 5.66 -6.95 -1.64
C GLN A 158 4.78 -6.46 -2.80
N SER A 159 4.34 -5.21 -2.72
CA SER A 159 3.82 -4.51 -3.90
C SER A 159 4.97 -4.16 -4.86
N SER A 160 4.68 -3.97 -6.14
CA SER A 160 5.71 -3.70 -7.15
C SER A 160 6.23 -2.25 -7.10
N MET A 161 7.50 -2.10 -7.48
CA MET A 161 8.13 -0.84 -7.92
C MET A 161 8.79 -1.00 -9.31
N ALA A 162 8.50 -2.09 -10.02
CA ALA A 162 9.05 -2.31 -11.36
C ALA A 162 8.56 -1.21 -12.31
N GLY A 163 9.45 -0.70 -13.17
CA GLY A 163 9.10 0.34 -14.13
C GLY A 163 8.55 1.61 -13.46
N ASN A 164 7.25 1.87 -13.64
CA ASN A 164 6.54 3.04 -13.11
C ASN A 164 5.50 2.68 -12.03
N ASP A 165 5.50 1.43 -11.57
CA ASP A 165 4.53 0.96 -10.58
C ASP A 165 4.62 1.78 -9.30
N ASN A 166 3.47 2.23 -8.79
CA ASN A 166 3.34 3.03 -7.58
C ASN A 166 4.16 4.33 -7.60
N ARG A 167 4.39 4.91 -8.79
CA ARG A 167 5.09 6.19 -8.95
C ARG A 167 4.12 7.36 -8.85
N ILE A 168 4.46 8.35 -8.03
CA ILE A 168 3.79 9.64 -7.98
C ILE A 168 4.19 10.48 -9.19
N GLU A 169 3.19 11.13 -9.80
CA GLU A 169 3.39 12.17 -10.79
C GLU A 169 2.86 13.50 -10.23
N VAL A 170 3.73 14.52 -10.20
CA VAL A 170 3.34 15.89 -9.93
C VAL A 170 3.15 16.58 -11.28
N LEU A 171 1.91 16.60 -11.75
CA LEU A 171 1.52 17.40 -12.91
C LEU A 171 1.51 18.87 -12.51
N ALA A 172 2.51 19.61 -12.98
CA ALA A 172 2.51 21.06 -12.89
C ALA A 172 1.72 21.64 -14.07
N ASP A 173 0.66 22.39 -13.78
CA ASP A 173 -0.17 23.05 -14.80
C ASP A 173 0.20 24.52 -14.99
N GLN A 174 0.97 25.09 -14.06
CA GLN A 174 1.31 26.50 -14.05
C GLN A 174 2.73 26.76 -13.57
N LEU A 175 3.35 27.79 -14.18
CA LEU A 175 4.55 28.43 -13.66
C LEU A 175 4.16 29.74 -12.98
N ILE A 176 4.55 29.90 -11.72
CA ILE A 176 4.30 31.10 -10.92
C ILE A 176 5.63 31.80 -10.68
N PHE A 177 5.71 33.06 -11.09
CA PHE A 177 6.83 33.94 -10.74
C PHE A 177 6.58 34.54 -9.35
N THR A 178 7.25 34.00 -8.33
CA THR A 178 7.13 34.50 -6.95
C THR A 178 7.99 35.73 -6.68
N THR A 179 9.01 35.96 -7.52
CA THR A 179 9.83 37.17 -7.51
C THR A 179 9.99 37.65 -8.94
N GLN A 180 9.52 38.85 -9.22
CA GLN A 180 9.73 39.53 -10.51
C GLN A 180 11.11 40.21 -10.53
N PRO A 181 11.74 40.37 -11.71
CA PRO A 181 12.91 41.22 -11.82
C PRO A 181 12.57 42.65 -11.38
N PRO A 182 13.46 43.34 -10.65
CA PRO A 182 13.29 44.75 -10.37
C PRO A 182 13.39 45.56 -11.67
N THR A 183 12.81 46.75 -11.70
CA THR A 183 13.05 47.70 -12.79
C THR A 183 14.53 48.12 -12.75
N VAL A 184 15.29 47.82 -13.81
CA VAL A 184 16.72 48.17 -13.90
C VAL A 184 16.95 49.09 -15.09
N ASN A 185 17.66 50.20 -14.87
CA ASN A 185 17.98 51.20 -15.91
C ASN A 185 19.43 51.08 -16.43
N THR A 186 20.11 49.97 -16.13
CA THR A 186 21.51 49.72 -16.48
C THR A 186 21.63 48.42 -17.26
N ILE A 187 22.44 48.44 -18.32
CA ILE A 187 22.77 47.26 -19.12
C ILE A 187 23.89 46.43 -18.47
N ASP A 188 23.97 45.14 -18.78
CA ASP A 188 25.02 44.20 -18.33
C ASP A 188 25.18 44.05 -16.80
N VAL A 189 24.09 44.20 -16.04
CA VAL A 189 24.06 43.88 -14.60
C VAL A 189 23.13 42.71 -14.30
N ASN A 190 23.51 41.88 -13.33
CA ASN A 190 22.65 40.80 -12.84
C ASN A 190 21.46 41.38 -12.06
N PHE A 191 20.26 40.80 -12.25
CA PHE A 191 19.10 41.13 -11.42
C PHE A 191 19.36 40.80 -9.95
N SER A 192 19.11 41.76 -9.07
CA SER A 192 19.15 41.58 -7.62
C SER A 192 17.91 42.25 -7.00
N PRO A 193 16.95 41.48 -6.45
CA PRO A 193 16.97 40.02 -6.35
C PRO A 193 16.80 39.34 -7.72
N ALA A 194 17.32 38.11 -7.84
CA ALA A 194 17.07 37.28 -9.02
C ALA A 194 15.57 36.92 -9.09
N PRO A 195 14.97 36.85 -10.31
CA PRO A 195 13.64 36.30 -10.48
C PRO A 195 13.55 34.87 -9.95
N VAL A 196 12.42 34.53 -9.34
CA VAL A 196 12.15 33.18 -8.83
C VAL A 196 10.87 32.67 -9.48
N VAL A 197 10.98 31.51 -10.11
CA VAL A 197 9.85 30.76 -10.70
C VAL A 197 9.63 29.47 -9.91
N ARG A 198 8.37 29.10 -9.71
CA ARG A 198 7.95 27.83 -9.11
C ARG A 198 6.94 27.14 -10.02
N ALA A 199 7.03 25.82 -10.13
CA ALA A 199 5.98 25.00 -10.72
C ALA A 199 4.86 24.78 -9.68
N ARG A 200 3.61 24.76 -10.14
CA ARG A 200 2.41 24.47 -9.34
C ARG A 200 1.61 23.37 -10.00
#